data_AF-A0A1J4TBP2-F1
#
_entry.id   AF-A0A1J4TBP2-F1
#
_cell.length_a   1.000
_cell.length_b   1.000
_cell.length_c   1.000
_cell.angle_alpha   90.00
_cell.angle_beta   90.00
_cell.angle_gamma   90.00
#
_symmetry.space_group_name_H-M   'P 1'
#
loop_
_entity.id
_entity.type
_entity.pdbx_description
1 polymer ?
#
loop_
_entity_poly.entity_id
_entity_poly.type
_entity_poly.pdbx_seq_one_letter_code
_entity_poly.pdbx_strand_id
1 'polypeptide(L)'
;MGERNYYKIDGRVLSTPSQDLSSEEKIAEEKNVKAFMEKIFNNGRDSVFGELIKKDEERIMIKDFDKYIRAEAISLGVEDLRQPLPGRRIHFALPGGYHKQFPHLRQTAGGNYEPFSDAIYIKKDKDMNRWKIAHIALHEMIHAYSAIRYDLDAAGELNSAKLGYNTTGIKSGAEKSSGEPETELEVSQLFLGFNEAITDLMAQEILDKHQADLSQNLNISAEEIKASPLKRYGYCAAVEWLIAKIAEKNNEDKSVVWNKFKLGMLTGQIMHLREIEKTLGAGALRLFANMGNSKEANLAVGAFMSNYDINN
;
A
#
# COMPACT_ATOMS: atom_id res chain seq x y z
N MET A 1 2.08 16.00 -20.31
CA MET A 1 0.87 15.77 -19.49
C MET A 1 0.20 17.12 -19.32
N GLY A 2 -1.09 17.24 -19.62
CA GLY A 2 -1.84 18.47 -19.36
C GLY A 2 -1.88 18.78 -17.86
N GLU A 3 -2.18 20.03 -17.52
CA GLU A 3 -2.44 20.39 -16.13
C GLU A 3 -3.58 19.53 -15.55
N ARG A 4 -3.62 19.36 -14.23
CA ARG A 4 -4.68 18.61 -13.53
C ARG A 4 -5.16 19.38 -12.31
N ASN A 5 -6.45 19.31 -12.03
CA ASN A 5 -6.99 19.77 -10.75
C ASN A 5 -6.83 18.64 -9.71
N TYR A 6 -6.56 19.01 -8.45
CA TYR A 6 -6.36 18.06 -7.36
C TYR A 6 -7.28 18.40 -6.19
N TYR A 7 -8.03 17.39 -5.75
CA TYR A 7 -9.02 17.50 -4.68
C TYR A 7 -8.62 16.57 -3.54
N LYS A 8 -8.45 17.13 -2.33
CA LYS A 8 -8.24 16.35 -1.10
C LYS A 8 -9.57 16.09 -0.42
N ILE A 9 -9.93 14.82 -0.25
CA ILE A 9 -11.18 14.40 0.38
C ILE A 9 -10.87 13.22 1.30
N ASP A 10 -11.11 13.39 2.60
CA ASP A 10 -10.96 12.36 3.63
C ASP A 10 -9.61 11.61 3.59
N GLY A 11 -8.50 12.36 3.44
CA GLY A 11 -7.15 11.81 3.34
C GLY A 11 -6.81 11.15 2.00
N ARG A 12 -7.65 11.32 0.96
CA ARG A 12 -7.44 10.81 -0.40
C ARG A 12 -7.33 11.95 -1.39
N VAL A 13 -6.72 11.67 -2.54
CA VAL A 13 -6.59 12.64 -3.64
C VAL A 13 -7.37 12.15 -4.85
N LEU A 14 -8.29 12.97 -5.37
CA LEU A 14 -8.85 12.78 -6.71
C LEU A 14 -8.24 13.82 -7.65
N SER A 15 -7.79 13.41 -8.82
CA SER A 15 -7.31 14.32 -9.85
C SER A 15 -8.17 14.26 -11.10
N THR A 16 -8.48 15.42 -11.68
CA THR A 16 -9.26 15.55 -12.91
C THR A 16 -8.42 16.25 -13.98
N PRO A 17 -8.68 16.02 -15.29
CA PRO A 17 -8.04 16.80 -16.34
C PRO A 17 -8.28 18.30 -16.12
N SER A 18 -7.24 19.14 -16.16
CA SER A 18 -7.41 20.58 -16.00
C SER A 18 -8.25 21.12 -17.15
N GLN A 19 -9.29 21.83 -16.77
CA GLN A 19 -10.00 22.77 -17.61
C GLN A 19 -9.81 24.15 -16.97
N ASP A 20 -9.75 25.20 -17.78
CA ASP A 20 -9.81 26.59 -17.30
C ASP A 20 -11.21 26.84 -16.72
N LEU A 21 -11.42 26.35 -15.50
CA LEU A 21 -12.70 26.44 -14.80
C LEU A 21 -12.82 27.78 -14.09
N SER A 22 -13.95 28.44 -14.29
CA SER A 22 -14.42 29.53 -13.44
C SER A 22 -14.55 29.09 -11.97
N SER A 23 -14.66 30.05 -11.05
CA SER A 23 -14.87 29.74 -9.63
C SER A 23 -16.13 28.91 -9.38
N GLU A 24 -17.21 29.16 -10.13
CA GLU A 24 -18.47 28.42 -10.02
C GLU A 24 -18.32 26.97 -10.50
N GLU A 25 -17.61 26.78 -11.61
CA GLU A 25 -17.32 25.44 -12.14
C GLU A 25 -16.38 24.64 -11.22
N LYS A 26 -15.40 25.28 -10.56
CA LYS A 26 -14.56 24.62 -9.54
C LYS A 26 -15.37 24.14 -8.35
N ILE A 27 -16.32 24.95 -7.86
CA ILE A 27 -17.20 24.57 -6.76
C ILE A 27 -18.11 23.40 -7.18
N ALA A 28 -18.64 23.44 -8.41
CA ALA A 28 -19.45 22.35 -8.96
C ALA A 28 -18.63 21.07 -9.13
N GLU A 29 -17.39 21.18 -9.65
CA GLU A 29 -16.46 20.06 -9.77
C GLU A 29 -16.16 19.45 -8.40
N GLU A 30 -15.78 20.26 -7.40
CA GLU A 30 -15.51 19.77 -6.05
C GLU A 30 -16.71 19.04 -5.43
N LYS A 31 -17.94 19.55 -5.65
CA LYS A 31 -19.17 18.88 -5.19
C LYS A 31 -19.38 17.53 -5.87
N ASN A 32 -19.15 17.45 -7.18
CA ASN A 32 -19.24 16.19 -7.93
C ASN A 32 -18.18 15.18 -7.47
N VAL A 33 -16.96 15.66 -7.25
CA VAL A 33 -15.82 14.90 -6.73
C VAL A 33 -16.14 14.33 -5.34
N LYS A 34 -16.72 15.14 -4.44
CA LYS A 34 -17.20 14.67 -3.11
C LYS A 34 -18.29 13.61 -3.21
N ALA A 35 -19.37 13.88 -3.96
CA ALA A 35 -20.45 12.92 -4.16
C ALA A 35 -19.97 11.61 -4.79
N PHE A 36 -18.96 11.69 -5.66
CA PHE A 36 -18.33 10.54 -6.28
C PHE A 36 -17.49 9.72 -5.28
N MET A 37 -16.68 10.37 -4.45
CA MET A 37 -15.93 9.70 -3.38
C MET A 37 -16.86 9.03 -2.36
N GLU A 38 -17.98 9.68 -2.03
CA GLU A 38 -19.05 9.07 -1.23
C GLU A 38 -19.65 7.84 -1.92
N LYS A 39 -19.84 7.87 -3.24
CA LYS A 39 -20.30 6.71 -4.01
C LYS A 39 -19.30 5.55 -3.95
N ILE A 40 -18.00 5.80 -4.13
CA ILE A 40 -16.94 4.78 -3.94
C ILE A 40 -17.05 4.17 -2.54
N PHE A 41 -17.13 5.03 -1.52
CA PHE A 41 -17.26 4.59 -0.14
C PHE A 41 -18.52 3.76 0.09
N ASN A 42 -19.65 4.15 -0.51
CA ASN A 42 -20.93 3.44 -0.39
C ASN A 42 -21.00 2.16 -1.23
N ASN A 43 -20.19 2.03 -2.29
CA ASN A 43 -20.08 0.80 -3.09
C ASN A 43 -19.40 -0.34 -2.33
N GLY A 44 -18.67 -0.03 -1.25
CA GLY A 44 -18.21 -1.03 -0.30
C GLY A 44 -19.37 -1.91 0.14
N ARG A 45 -19.14 -3.22 0.22
CA ARG A 45 -20.17 -4.14 0.70
C ARG A 45 -20.21 -4.13 2.22
N ASP A 46 -21.41 -4.24 2.77
CA ASP A 46 -21.60 -4.45 4.21
C ASP A 46 -21.42 -5.92 4.61
N SER A 47 -21.50 -6.83 3.62
CA SER A 47 -21.19 -8.24 3.79
C SER A 47 -20.67 -8.89 2.52
N VAL A 48 -19.92 -9.98 2.68
CA VAL A 48 -19.37 -10.75 1.55
C VAL A 48 -19.71 -12.23 1.66
N PHE A 49 -19.71 -12.92 0.52
CA PHE A 49 -19.99 -14.36 0.51
C PHE A 49 -18.93 -15.11 1.32
N GLY A 50 -19.38 -15.96 2.25
CA GLY A 50 -18.48 -16.69 3.15
C GLY A 50 -17.86 -15.85 4.27
N GLU A 51 -18.40 -14.65 4.54
CA GLU A 51 -17.98 -13.85 5.70
C GLU A 51 -18.29 -14.54 7.02
N LEU A 52 -17.32 -14.45 7.92
CA LEU A 52 -17.41 -14.92 9.29
C LEU A 52 -17.85 -13.77 10.19
N ILE A 53 -18.67 -14.09 11.19
CA ILE A 53 -18.99 -13.14 12.26
C ILE A 53 -17.70 -12.85 13.02
N LYS A 54 -17.34 -11.56 13.07
CA LYS A 54 -16.20 -11.08 13.83
C LYS A 54 -16.38 -11.36 15.31
N LYS A 55 -15.40 -12.03 15.89
CA LYS A 55 -15.29 -12.24 17.33
C LYS A 55 -14.89 -10.93 18.03
N ASP A 56 -15.07 -10.89 19.34
CA ASP A 56 -14.76 -9.69 20.12
C ASP A 56 -13.28 -9.32 20.06
N GLU A 57 -12.40 -10.33 20.11
CA GLU A 57 -10.95 -10.11 19.97
C GLU A 57 -10.59 -9.48 18.61
N GLU A 58 -11.31 -9.82 17.53
CA GLU A 58 -11.05 -9.25 16.20
C GLU A 58 -11.53 -7.80 16.10
N ARG A 59 -12.61 -7.44 16.80
CA ARG A 59 -13.10 -6.06 16.88
C ARG A 59 -12.13 -5.20 17.69
N ILE A 60 -11.61 -5.74 18.79
CA ILE A 60 -10.58 -5.08 19.62
C ILE A 60 -9.31 -4.89 18.79
N MET A 61 -8.85 -5.94 18.10
CA MET A 61 -7.69 -5.90 17.21
C MET A 61 -7.79 -4.78 16.18
N ILE A 62 -8.91 -4.69 15.46
CA ILE A 62 -9.15 -3.63 14.47
C ILE A 62 -9.04 -2.24 15.10
N LYS A 63 -9.66 -2.04 16.26
CA LYS A 63 -9.64 -0.76 16.98
C LYS A 63 -8.22 -0.40 17.46
N ASP A 64 -7.47 -1.38 17.95
CA ASP A 64 -6.11 -1.17 18.42
C ASP A 64 -5.16 -0.85 17.27
N PHE A 65 -5.27 -1.57 16.14
CA PHE A 65 -4.49 -1.28 14.94
C PHE A 65 -4.77 0.11 14.38
N ASP A 66 -6.03 0.53 14.37
CA ASP A 66 -6.41 1.89 14.02
C ASP A 66 -5.67 2.91 14.90
N LYS A 67 -5.74 2.73 16.22
CA LYS A 67 -5.02 3.58 17.18
C LYS A 67 -3.51 3.60 16.93
N TYR A 68 -2.89 2.44 16.69
CA TYR A 68 -1.44 2.33 16.51
C TYR A 68 -0.96 2.97 15.20
N ILE A 69 -1.63 2.69 14.08
CA ILE A 69 -1.30 3.32 12.79
C ILE A 69 -1.44 4.83 12.89
N ARG A 70 -2.53 5.33 13.49
CA ARG A 70 -2.73 6.79 13.65
C ARG A 70 -1.68 7.42 14.55
N ALA A 71 -1.30 6.77 15.66
CA ALA A 71 -0.24 7.27 16.52
C ALA A 71 1.11 7.36 15.79
N GLU A 72 1.43 6.37 14.97
CA GLU A 72 2.63 6.36 14.14
C GLU A 72 2.58 7.42 13.04
N ALA A 73 1.44 7.60 12.36
CA ALA A 73 1.29 8.64 11.36
C ALA A 73 1.43 10.06 11.96
N ILE A 74 0.84 10.30 13.13
CA ILE A 74 0.92 11.58 13.83
C ILE A 74 2.37 11.86 14.28
N SER A 75 3.09 10.84 14.78
CA SER A 75 4.50 11.02 15.19
C SER A 75 5.42 11.37 14.02
N LEU A 76 5.05 10.96 12.81
CA LEU A 76 5.73 11.30 11.55
C LEU A 76 5.31 12.67 10.97
N GLY A 77 4.34 13.35 11.58
CA GLY A 77 3.86 14.67 11.14
C GLY A 77 2.78 14.62 10.05
N VAL A 78 2.02 13.52 9.93
CA VAL A 78 0.88 13.46 9.01
C VAL A 78 -0.30 14.25 9.58
N GLU A 79 -0.64 15.36 8.94
CA GLU A 79 -1.72 16.26 9.38
C GLU A 79 -3.11 15.83 8.89
N ASP A 80 -3.21 15.37 7.64
CA ASP A 80 -4.47 14.99 6.97
C ASP A 80 -4.57 13.47 6.84
N LEU A 81 -4.72 12.81 8.00
CA LEU A 81 -4.86 11.38 8.04
C LEU A 81 -6.31 10.96 7.79
N ARG A 82 -6.51 9.96 6.93
CA ARG A 82 -7.84 9.39 6.68
C ARG A 82 -8.55 8.97 7.97
N GLN A 83 -9.88 8.96 7.90
CA GLN A 83 -10.68 8.39 8.97
C GLN A 83 -10.52 6.86 9.05
N PRO A 84 -10.70 6.29 10.26
CA PRO A 84 -10.74 4.85 10.47
C PRO A 84 -11.72 4.14 9.54
N LEU A 85 -11.33 2.98 8.99
CA LEU A 85 -12.30 2.13 8.30
C LEU A 85 -13.33 1.62 9.31
N PRO A 86 -14.63 1.75 9.02
CA PRO A 86 -15.64 1.10 9.83
C PRO A 86 -15.38 -0.41 9.90
N GLY A 87 -15.49 -1.03 11.08
CA GLY A 87 -15.24 -2.47 11.22
C GLY A 87 -16.10 -3.37 10.32
N ARG A 88 -17.26 -2.89 9.86
CA ARG A 88 -18.09 -3.57 8.85
C ARG A 88 -17.45 -3.70 7.46
N ARG A 89 -16.43 -2.88 7.15
CA ARG A 89 -15.67 -2.87 5.89
C ARG A 89 -14.42 -3.77 5.93
N ILE A 90 -14.18 -4.46 7.04
CA ILE A 90 -13.03 -5.36 7.19
C ILE A 90 -13.57 -6.79 7.23
N HIS A 91 -13.55 -7.52 6.13
CA HIS A 91 -14.23 -8.80 6.01
C HIS A 91 -13.29 -9.96 6.31
N PHE A 92 -13.61 -10.77 7.32
CA PHE A 92 -12.95 -12.07 7.51
C PHE A 92 -13.75 -13.13 6.75
N ALA A 93 -13.20 -13.66 5.68
CA ALA A 93 -13.91 -14.60 4.81
C ALA A 93 -13.26 -15.98 4.83
N LEU A 94 -14.09 -17.03 4.78
CA LEU A 94 -13.61 -18.37 4.49
C LEU A 94 -12.92 -18.42 3.12
N PRO A 95 -11.99 -19.36 2.90
CA PRO A 95 -11.20 -19.40 1.66
C PRO A 95 -12.06 -19.44 0.40
N GLY A 96 -13.11 -20.28 0.36
CA GLY A 96 -14.02 -20.32 -0.80
C GLY A 96 -14.74 -18.99 -1.07
N GLY A 97 -15.06 -18.24 0.00
CA GLY A 97 -15.62 -16.90 -0.11
C GLY A 97 -14.64 -15.89 -0.66
N TYR A 98 -13.43 -15.88 -0.11
CA TYR A 98 -12.34 -15.01 -0.54
C TYR A 98 -11.98 -15.21 -2.02
N HIS A 99 -11.78 -16.46 -2.45
CA HIS A 99 -11.42 -16.75 -3.85
C HIS A 99 -12.55 -16.43 -4.83
N LYS A 100 -13.82 -16.53 -4.41
CA LYS A 100 -14.95 -16.11 -5.25
C LYS A 100 -14.96 -14.59 -5.46
N GLN A 101 -14.56 -13.84 -4.45
CA GLN A 101 -14.42 -12.38 -4.56
C GLN A 101 -13.19 -12.01 -5.40
N PHE A 102 -12.08 -12.75 -5.26
CA PHE A 102 -10.82 -12.46 -5.92
C PHE A 102 -10.28 -13.66 -6.72
N PRO A 103 -10.94 -14.05 -7.83
CA PRO A 103 -10.54 -15.24 -8.60
C PRO A 103 -9.19 -15.10 -9.29
N HIS A 104 -8.71 -13.87 -9.48
CA HIS A 104 -7.45 -13.53 -10.15
C HIS A 104 -6.26 -13.44 -9.17
N LEU A 105 -6.52 -13.34 -7.86
CA LEU A 105 -5.45 -13.29 -6.88
C LEU A 105 -4.84 -14.69 -6.70
N ARG A 106 -3.53 -14.73 -6.49
CA ARG A 106 -2.83 -15.98 -6.17
C ARG A 106 -3.45 -16.59 -4.92
N GLN A 107 -3.61 -17.92 -4.89
CA GLN A 107 -4.13 -18.65 -3.72
C GLN A 107 -3.35 -18.36 -2.42
N THR A 108 -2.12 -17.85 -2.52
CA THR A 108 -1.26 -17.49 -1.39
C THR A 108 -1.58 -16.15 -0.74
N ALA A 109 -2.36 -15.26 -1.38
CA ALA A 109 -2.72 -13.97 -0.79
C ALA A 109 -3.56 -14.18 0.47
N GLY A 110 -3.08 -13.63 1.60
CA GLY A 110 -3.74 -13.73 2.91
C GLY A 110 -4.79 -12.65 3.14
N GLY A 111 -4.58 -11.48 2.55
CA GLY A 111 -5.51 -10.37 2.57
C GLY A 111 -5.41 -9.55 1.29
N ASN A 112 -6.33 -8.59 1.17
CA ASN A 112 -6.35 -7.59 0.11
C ASN A 112 -7.16 -6.38 0.57
N TYR A 113 -6.56 -5.19 0.54
CA TYR A 113 -7.29 -3.93 0.52
C TYR A 113 -7.75 -3.60 -0.90
N GLU A 114 -9.04 -3.29 -1.07
CA GLU A 114 -9.63 -2.86 -2.34
C GLU A 114 -9.96 -1.36 -2.29
N PRO A 115 -9.13 -0.49 -2.91
CA PRO A 115 -9.33 0.96 -2.83
C PRO A 115 -10.71 1.43 -3.30
N PHE A 116 -11.23 0.87 -4.40
CA PHE A 116 -12.50 1.30 -5.01
C PHE A 116 -13.77 0.90 -4.25
N SER A 117 -13.67 -0.07 -3.33
CA SER A 117 -14.75 -0.41 -2.41
C SER A 117 -14.46 0.06 -0.98
N ASP A 118 -13.26 0.59 -0.77
CA ASP A 118 -12.68 0.94 0.52
C ASP A 118 -12.93 -0.14 1.60
N ALA A 119 -12.64 -1.38 1.23
CA ALA A 119 -12.84 -2.54 2.07
C ALA A 119 -11.57 -3.39 2.14
N ILE A 120 -11.36 -3.98 3.30
CA ILE A 120 -10.28 -4.92 3.57
C ILE A 120 -10.89 -6.32 3.58
N TYR A 121 -10.21 -7.26 2.95
CA TYR A 121 -10.63 -8.65 2.91
C TYR A 121 -9.50 -9.49 3.47
N ILE A 122 -9.79 -10.32 4.47
CA ILE A 122 -8.83 -11.19 5.12
C ILE A 122 -9.33 -12.61 4.91
N LYS A 123 -8.55 -13.40 4.18
CA LYS A 123 -8.78 -14.83 4.07
C LYS A 123 -8.50 -15.45 5.43
N LYS A 124 -9.46 -16.19 5.99
CA LYS A 124 -9.31 -16.85 7.29
C LYS A 124 -9.42 -18.37 7.14
N ASP A 125 -8.27 -19.01 6.95
CA ASP A 125 -8.10 -20.46 6.99
C ASP A 125 -8.27 -20.97 8.43
N LYS A 126 -8.73 -22.22 8.58
CA LYS A 126 -8.96 -22.83 9.91
C LYS A 126 -7.68 -22.97 10.72
N ASP A 127 -6.54 -23.13 10.06
CA ASP A 127 -5.23 -23.36 10.67
C ASP A 127 -4.44 -22.05 10.91
N MET A 128 -5.03 -20.89 10.60
CA MET A 128 -4.39 -19.63 10.91
C MET A 128 -4.60 -19.26 12.37
N ASN A 129 -3.48 -19.09 13.06
CA ASN A 129 -3.47 -18.56 14.41
C ASN A 129 -3.73 -17.04 14.42
N ARG A 130 -3.97 -16.49 15.61
CA ARG A 130 -4.34 -15.09 15.78
C ARG A 130 -3.18 -14.17 15.44
N TRP A 131 -1.93 -14.55 15.73
CA TRP A 131 -0.75 -13.74 15.37
C TRP A 131 -0.64 -13.51 13.86
N LYS A 132 -0.84 -14.55 13.05
CA LYS A 132 -0.82 -14.42 11.59
C LYS A 132 -1.99 -13.58 11.07
N ILE A 133 -3.18 -13.75 11.65
CA ILE A 133 -4.35 -12.93 11.32
C ILE A 133 -4.10 -11.46 11.66
N ALA A 134 -3.52 -11.19 12.83
CA ALA A 134 -3.11 -9.85 13.27
C ALA A 134 -2.16 -9.20 12.28
N HIS A 135 -1.12 -9.91 11.84
CA HIS A 135 -0.19 -9.40 10.83
C HIS A 135 -0.87 -9.07 9.50
N ILE A 136 -1.67 -10.01 8.96
CA ILE A 136 -2.38 -9.79 7.69
C ILE A 136 -3.34 -8.60 7.82
N ALA A 137 -4.13 -8.54 8.88
CA ALA A 137 -5.09 -7.47 9.10
C ALA A 137 -4.38 -6.11 9.20
N LEU A 138 -3.28 -6.02 9.95
CA LEU A 138 -2.51 -4.80 10.09
C LEU A 138 -1.87 -4.38 8.77
N HIS A 139 -1.31 -5.32 8.01
CA HIS A 139 -0.74 -5.09 6.68
C HIS A 139 -1.77 -4.43 5.74
N GLU A 140 -2.96 -5.02 5.62
CA GLU A 140 -4.01 -4.44 4.78
C GLU A 140 -4.56 -3.10 5.33
N MET A 141 -4.60 -2.94 6.65
CA MET A 141 -4.98 -1.66 7.26
C MET A 141 -3.96 -0.56 6.96
N ILE A 142 -2.66 -0.87 6.92
CA ILE A 142 -1.62 0.08 6.52
C ILE A 142 -1.79 0.47 5.05
N HIS A 143 -2.09 -0.47 4.15
CA HIS A 143 -2.45 -0.14 2.76
C HIS A 143 -3.64 0.81 2.72
N ALA A 144 -4.66 0.57 3.54
CA ALA A 144 -5.80 1.48 3.60
C ALA A 144 -5.40 2.87 4.12
N TYR A 145 -4.51 2.96 5.11
CA TYR A 145 -3.95 4.22 5.61
C TYR A 145 -2.92 4.91 4.72
N SER A 146 -2.41 4.21 3.70
CA SER A 146 -1.47 4.76 2.74
C SER A 146 -2.12 5.83 1.86
N ALA A 147 -1.30 6.63 1.19
CA ALA A 147 -1.80 7.65 0.29
C ALA A 147 -2.50 7.03 -0.92
N ILE A 148 -3.75 7.41 -1.14
CA ILE A 148 -4.54 6.94 -2.28
C ILE A 148 -4.78 8.11 -3.24
N ARG A 149 -4.44 7.90 -4.51
CA ARG A 149 -4.81 8.81 -5.60
C ARG A 149 -5.65 8.10 -6.65
N TYR A 150 -6.77 8.72 -6.96
CA TYR A 150 -7.58 8.37 -8.12
C TYR A 150 -7.39 9.43 -9.21
N ASP A 151 -7.37 8.98 -10.45
CA ASP A 151 -7.33 9.85 -11.63
C ASP A 151 -8.60 9.58 -12.44
N LEU A 152 -9.38 10.63 -12.72
CA LEU A 152 -10.40 10.61 -13.75
C LEU A 152 -9.73 10.84 -15.09
N ASP A 153 -10.06 9.99 -16.07
CA ASP A 153 -9.65 10.21 -17.45
C ASP A 153 -10.60 11.14 -18.21
N ALA A 154 -10.32 11.37 -19.49
CA ALA A 154 -11.15 12.24 -20.32
C ALA A 154 -12.56 11.69 -20.60
N ALA A 155 -12.76 10.38 -20.46
CA ALA A 155 -14.07 9.74 -20.57
C ALA A 155 -14.85 9.76 -19.24
N GLY A 156 -14.22 10.24 -18.16
CA GLY A 156 -14.79 10.23 -16.82
C GLY A 156 -14.69 8.85 -16.14
N GLU A 157 -13.88 7.93 -16.67
CA GLU A 157 -13.60 6.66 -16.00
C GLU A 157 -12.55 6.85 -14.91
N LEU A 158 -12.77 6.13 -13.80
CA LEU A 158 -11.93 6.22 -12.62
C LEU A 158 -10.84 5.17 -12.65
N ASN A 159 -9.60 5.63 -12.53
CA ASN A 159 -8.45 4.77 -12.41
C ASN A 159 -7.76 5.01 -11.06
N SER A 160 -7.37 3.94 -10.36
CA SER A 160 -6.50 4.05 -9.21
C SER A 160 -5.10 4.29 -9.75
N ALA A 161 -4.62 5.50 -9.53
CA ALA A 161 -3.34 5.95 -10.05
C ALA A 161 -2.22 5.74 -9.04
N LYS A 162 -2.56 5.72 -7.74
CA LYS A 162 -1.59 5.55 -6.66
C LYS A 162 -2.19 4.89 -5.41
N LEU A 163 -1.45 3.95 -4.83
CA LEU A 163 -1.66 3.38 -3.50
C LEU A 163 -0.29 3.29 -2.81
N GLY A 164 -0.05 4.15 -1.82
CA GLY A 164 1.26 4.27 -1.18
C GLY A 164 2.33 4.73 -2.19
N TYR A 165 3.34 3.90 -2.44
CA TYR A 165 4.30 4.11 -3.53
C TYR A 165 3.86 3.50 -4.86
N ASN A 166 2.97 2.50 -4.83
CA ASN A 166 2.54 1.81 -6.04
C ASN A 166 1.85 2.80 -6.96
N THR A 167 2.32 2.90 -8.20
CA THR A 167 1.76 3.78 -9.22
C THR A 167 1.46 3.00 -10.47
N THR A 168 0.25 3.18 -11.00
CA THR A 168 -0.16 2.57 -12.26
C THR A 168 0.39 3.41 -13.41
N GLY A 169 1.48 2.96 -14.02
CA GLY A 169 2.01 3.56 -15.23
C GLY A 169 1.25 3.06 -16.45
N ILE A 170 0.46 3.91 -17.09
CA ILE A 170 -0.09 3.64 -18.42
C ILE A 170 0.97 4.09 -19.43
N LYS A 171 1.68 3.15 -20.04
CA LYS A 171 2.52 3.47 -21.20
C LYS A 171 1.62 3.51 -22.43
N SER A 172 1.35 4.70 -22.95
CA SER A 172 0.89 4.82 -24.33
C SER A 172 1.99 4.29 -25.25
N GLY A 173 1.68 3.36 -26.16
CA GLY A 173 2.64 2.70 -27.07
C GLY A 173 3.38 3.63 -28.05
N ALA A 174 3.34 4.94 -27.86
CA ALA A 174 3.92 5.97 -28.73
C ALA A 174 5.46 5.98 -28.82
N GLU A 175 6.17 5.13 -28.06
CA GLU A 175 7.64 4.99 -28.14
C GLU A 175 8.11 3.62 -28.69
N LYS A 176 7.23 2.83 -29.32
CA LYS A 176 7.70 1.72 -30.18
C LYS A 176 7.95 2.22 -31.60
N SER A 177 9.14 2.77 -31.80
CA SER A 177 9.71 3.00 -33.14
C SER A 177 10.05 1.66 -33.81
N SER A 178 9.05 0.96 -34.37
CA SER A 178 9.20 0.03 -35.52
C SER A 178 7.93 -0.80 -35.73
N GLY A 179 7.05 -0.35 -36.63
CA GLY A 179 6.27 -1.20 -37.54
C GLY A 179 5.30 -2.28 -37.01
N GLU A 180 5.13 -2.47 -35.70
CA GLU A 180 4.18 -3.45 -35.15
C GLU A 180 2.83 -2.81 -34.81
N PRO A 181 1.70 -3.53 -34.97
CA PRO A 181 0.38 -2.99 -34.74
C PRO A 181 0.21 -2.50 -33.29
N GLU A 182 -0.41 -1.34 -33.13
CA GLU A 182 -0.88 -0.79 -31.85
C GLU A 182 -1.94 -1.72 -31.23
N THR A 183 -1.51 -2.74 -30.51
CA THR A 183 -2.43 -3.57 -29.72
C THR A 183 -1.82 -3.82 -28.35
N GLU A 184 -2.53 -3.34 -27.33
CA GLU A 184 -2.27 -3.44 -25.88
C GLU A 184 -1.47 -2.28 -25.26
N LEU A 185 -2.18 -1.45 -24.50
CA LEU A 185 -1.61 -0.57 -23.49
C LEU A 185 -0.96 -1.45 -22.42
N GLU A 186 0.36 -1.43 -22.32
CA GLU A 186 1.07 -2.14 -21.27
C GLU A 186 0.96 -1.34 -19.96
N VAL A 187 0.05 -1.77 -19.09
CA VAL A 187 -0.11 -1.22 -17.75
C VAL A 187 0.94 -1.84 -16.84
N SER A 188 1.99 -1.07 -16.51
CA SER A 188 3.00 -1.50 -15.55
C SER A 188 2.72 -0.92 -14.17
N GLN A 189 2.60 -1.78 -13.15
CA GLN A 189 2.56 -1.32 -11.76
C GLN A 189 4.00 -1.03 -11.30
N LEU A 190 4.34 0.25 -11.14
CA LEU A 190 5.63 0.65 -10.61
C LEU A 190 5.59 0.68 -9.10
N PHE A 191 6.69 0.28 -8.47
CA PHE A 191 6.88 0.17 -7.03
C PHE A 191 5.98 -0.84 -6.33
N LEU A 192 5.41 -1.83 -7.04
CA LEU A 192 4.56 -2.85 -6.40
C LEU A 192 5.28 -3.56 -5.25
N GLY A 193 6.41 -4.22 -5.53
CA GLY A 193 7.16 -4.95 -4.50
C GLY A 193 7.78 -4.04 -3.44
N PHE A 194 8.14 -2.81 -3.82
CA PHE A 194 8.65 -1.80 -2.90
C PHE A 194 7.58 -1.34 -1.91
N ASN A 195 6.36 -1.11 -2.40
CA ASN A 195 5.19 -0.78 -1.62
C ASN A 195 4.87 -1.89 -0.61
N GLU A 196 4.75 -3.14 -1.08
CA GLU A 196 4.51 -4.29 -0.19
C GLU A 196 5.57 -4.44 0.89
N ALA A 197 6.86 -4.26 0.55
CA ALA A 197 7.95 -4.33 1.52
C ALA A 197 7.83 -3.28 2.62
N ILE A 198 7.53 -2.03 2.26
CA ILE A 198 7.36 -0.96 3.25
C ILE A 198 6.14 -1.23 4.13
N THR A 199 5.01 -1.65 3.55
CA THR A 199 3.80 -2.00 4.30
C THR A 199 4.08 -3.12 5.31
N ASP A 200 4.79 -4.17 4.88
CA ASP A 200 5.12 -5.33 5.72
C ASP A 200 6.10 -4.98 6.85
N LEU A 201 7.12 -4.17 6.55
CA LEU A 201 8.06 -3.67 7.56
C LEU A 201 7.37 -2.76 8.59
N MET A 202 6.44 -1.90 8.16
CA MET A 202 5.62 -1.08 9.06
C MET A 202 4.71 -1.95 9.93
N ALA A 203 4.07 -2.97 9.35
CA ALA A 203 3.22 -3.90 10.09
C ALA A 203 4.02 -4.62 11.18
N GLN A 204 5.19 -5.15 10.81
CA GLN A 204 6.09 -5.81 11.76
C GLN A 204 6.54 -4.87 12.89
N GLU A 205 6.97 -3.66 12.56
CA GLU A 205 7.42 -2.68 13.57
C GLU A 205 6.30 -2.36 14.58
N ILE A 206 5.07 -2.14 14.11
CA ILE A 206 3.92 -1.86 14.97
C ILE A 206 3.58 -3.09 15.84
N LEU A 207 3.60 -4.30 15.27
CA LEU A 207 3.37 -5.53 16.02
C LEU A 207 4.41 -5.74 17.12
N ASP A 208 5.69 -5.51 16.83
CA ASP A 208 6.78 -5.68 17.78
C ASP A 208 6.69 -4.62 18.90
N LYS A 209 6.44 -3.36 18.54
CA LYS A 209 6.29 -2.24 19.48
C LYS A 209 5.11 -2.44 20.45
N HIS A 210 4.03 -3.05 19.98
CA HIS A 210 2.79 -3.25 20.75
C HIS A 210 2.53 -4.73 21.12
N GLN A 211 3.55 -5.58 21.07
CA GLN A 211 3.40 -7.03 21.25
C GLN A 211 2.75 -7.36 22.61
N ALA A 212 3.17 -6.71 23.70
CA ALA A 212 2.63 -6.97 25.03
C ALA A 212 1.13 -6.66 25.13
N ASP A 213 0.71 -5.50 24.62
CA ASP A 213 -0.69 -5.07 24.60
C ASP A 213 -1.54 -6.03 23.76
N LEU A 214 -1.04 -6.41 22.57
CA LEU A 214 -1.71 -7.35 21.67
C LEU A 214 -1.82 -8.76 22.27
N SER A 215 -0.75 -9.26 22.90
CA SER A 215 -0.77 -10.54 23.60
C SER A 215 -1.84 -10.59 24.68
N GLN A 216 -1.97 -9.51 25.45
CA GLN A 216 -3.00 -9.39 26.48
C GLN A 216 -4.41 -9.30 25.88
N ASN A 217 -4.63 -8.36 24.95
CA ASN A 217 -5.97 -8.05 24.42
C ASN A 217 -6.53 -9.16 23.52
N LEU A 218 -5.65 -9.85 22.80
CA LEU A 218 -6.03 -10.87 21.81
C LEU A 218 -5.80 -12.29 22.32
N ASN A 219 -5.31 -12.44 23.56
CA ASN A 219 -4.94 -13.70 24.18
C ASN A 219 -3.99 -14.53 23.30
N ILE A 220 -2.90 -13.88 22.84
CA ILE A 220 -1.87 -14.49 21.99
C ILE A 220 -0.69 -14.88 22.87
N SER A 221 -0.40 -16.19 22.94
CA SER A 221 0.70 -16.71 23.74
C SER A 221 2.06 -16.53 23.05
N ALA A 222 3.13 -16.56 23.83
CA ALA A 222 4.50 -16.49 23.30
C ALA A 222 4.81 -17.68 22.37
N GLU A 223 4.25 -18.86 22.67
CA GLU A 223 4.36 -20.06 21.83
C GLU A 223 3.68 -19.85 20.48
N GLU A 224 2.52 -19.18 20.46
CA GLU A 224 1.81 -18.89 19.21
C GLU A 224 2.62 -17.96 18.31
N ILE A 225 3.24 -16.92 18.88
CA ILE A 225 4.13 -16.00 18.16
C ILE A 225 5.34 -16.77 17.62
N LYS A 226 6.00 -17.58 18.46
CA LYS A 226 7.16 -18.37 18.07
C LYS A 226 6.84 -19.42 17.00
N ALA A 227 5.65 -20.03 17.06
CA ALA A 227 5.19 -21.03 16.09
C ALA A 227 4.73 -20.39 14.75
N SER A 228 4.63 -19.06 14.68
CA SER A 228 4.22 -18.33 13.47
C SER A 228 5.24 -17.27 13.09
N PRO A 229 6.42 -17.67 12.60
CA PRO A 229 7.33 -16.71 12.00
C PRO A 229 6.59 -15.99 10.87
N LEU A 230 6.45 -14.68 11.00
CA LEU A 230 5.78 -13.86 10.01
C LEU A 230 6.57 -13.94 8.71
N LYS A 231 5.92 -14.48 7.67
CA LYS A 231 6.56 -14.65 6.37
C LYS A 231 6.67 -13.27 5.74
N ARG A 232 7.87 -12.70 5.81
CA ARG A 232 8.19 -11.43 5.15
C ARG A 232 8.07 -11.58 3.63
N TYR A 233 7.64 -10.51 2.97
CA TYR A 233 7.83 -10.42 1.52
C TYR A 233 9.33 -10.52 1.20
N GLY A 234 9.66 -11.20 0.09
CA GLY A 234 11.06 -11.37 -0.34
C GLY A 234 11.78 -10.05 -0.64
N TYR A 235 11.02 -8.95 -0.71
CA TYR A 235 11.49 -7.61 -1.00
C TYR A 235 11.88 -6.81 0.26
N CYS A 236 11.50 -7.25 1.46
CA CYS A 236 11.80 -6.54 2.70
C CYS A 236 13.31 -6.38 2.93
N ALA A 237 14.09 -7.42 2.64
CA ALA A 237 15.55 -7.38 2.74
C ALA A 237 16.18 -6.33 1.80
N ALA A 238 15.61 -6.13 0.61
CA ALA A 238 16.10 -5.14 -0.34
C ALA A 238 15.82 -3.71 0.15
N VAL A 239 14.66 -3.47 0.79
CA VAL A 239 14.32 -2.17 1.38
C VAL A 239 15.16 -1.89 2.64
N GLU A 240 15.33 -2.87 3.53
CA GLU A 240 16.20 -2.73 4.72
C GLU A 240 17.65 -2.41 4.30
N TRP A 241 18.16 -3.10 3.28
CA TRP A 241 19.48 -2.83 2.69
C TRP A 241 19.57 -1.42 2.11
N LEU A 242 18.57 -1.01 1.33
CA LEU A 242 18.51 0.33 0.74
C LEU A 242 18.55 1.43 1.82
N ILE A 243 17.74 1.29 2.87
CA ILE A 243 17.70 2.22 4.01
C ILE A 243 19.08 2.30 4.66
N ALA A 244 19.75 1.15 4.85
CA ALA A 244 21.09 1.12 5.42
C ALA A 244 22.11 1.88 4.56
N LYS A 245 22.07 1.72 3.24
CA LYS A 245 23.01 2.43 2.33
C LYS A 245 22.75 3.93 2.27
N ILE A 246 21.49 4.35 2.28
CA ILE A 246 21.15 5.79 2.32
C ILE A 246 21.61 6.40 3.65
N ALA A 247 21.37 5.71 4.77
CA ALA A 247 21.78 6.14 6.10
C ALA A 247 23.32 6.30 6.18
N GLU A 248 24.06 5.30 5.70
CA GLU A 248 25.53 5.32 5.64
C GLU A 248 26.04 6.48 4.78
N LYS A 249 25.51 6.63 3.56
CA LYS A 249 25.94 7.68 2.62
C LYS A 249 25.72 9.09 3.16
N ASN A 250 24.61 9.31 3.87
CA ASN A 250 24.23 10.61 4.41
C ASN A 250 24.73 10.84 5.84
N ASN A 251 25.38 9.85 6.47
CA ASN A 251 25.75 9.88 7.89
C ASN A 251 24.54 10.20 8.81
N GLU A 252 23.41 9.55 8.53
CA GLU A 252 22.16 9.66 9.29
C GLU A 252 21.81 8.32 9.96
N ASP A 253 20.99 8.34 11.01
CA ASP A 253 20.47 7.12 11.63
C ASP A 253 19.47 6.41 10.69
N LYS A 254 19.49 5.07 10.67
CA LYS A 254 18.56 4.27 9.83
C LYS A 254 17.09 4.58 10.14
N SER A 255 16.76 4.87 11.39
CA SER A 255 15.40 5.24 11.80
C SER A 255 14.94 6.56 11.16
N VAL A 256 15.84 7.52 10.94
CA VAL A 256 15.51 8.79 10.26
C VAL A 256 15.16 8.52 8.81
N VAL A 257 15.98 7.72 8.11
CA VAL A 257 15.73 7.32 6.73
C VAL A 257 14.43 6.51 6.64
N TRP A 258 14.23 5.55 7.55
CA TRP A 258 13.01 4.76 7.61
C TRP A 258 11.75 5.62 7.81
N ASN A 259 11.81 6.61 8.70
CA ASN A 259 10.71 7.55 8.92
C ASN A 259 10.36 8.35 7.65
N LYS A 260 11.35 8.72 6.82
CA LYS A 260 11.09 9.35 5.50
C LYS A 260 10.28 8.41 4.60
N PHE A 261 10.61 7.12 4.56
CA PHE A 261 9.89 6.13 3.76
C PHE A 261 8.47 5.84 4.30
N LYS A 262 8.30 5.73 5.62
CA LYS A 262 6.97 5.62 6.25
C LYS A 262 6.11 6.84 5.94
N LEU A 263 6.67 8.04 6.07
CA LEU A 263 5.98 9.29 5.76
C LEU A 263 5.56 9.32 4.28
N GLY A 264 6.44 8.95 3.36
CA GLY A 264 6.10 8.91 1.94
C GLY A 264 5.06 7.85 1.57
N MET A 265 5.00 6.72 2.28
CA MET A 265 3.92 5.72 2.15
C MET A 265 2.56 6.33 2.53
N LEU A 266 2.51 7.03 3.66
CA LEU A 266 1.27 7.60 4.21
C LEU A 266 0.81 8.87 3.49
N THR A 267 1.73 9.66 2.94
CA THR A 267 1.42 10.97 2.32
C THR A 267 1.54 10.98 0.80
N GLY A 268 2.13 9.94 0.22
CA GLY A 268 2.41 9.88 -1.21
C GLY A 268 3.56 10.79 -1.63
N GLN A 269 4.33 11.36 -0.70
CA GLN A 269 5.53 12.12 -1.03
C GLN A 269 6.60 11.18 -1.60
N ILE A 270 7.18 11.54 -2.76
CA ILE A 270 8.15 10.70 -3.48
C ILE A 270 9.55 11.33 -3.60
N MET A 271 9.73 12.56 -3.12
CA MET A 271 10.98 13.29 -3.34
C MET A 271 12.20 12.64 -2.68
N HIS A 272 12.01 11.99 -1.53
CA HIS A 272 13.06 11.24 -0.84
C HIS A 272 13.53 10.02 -1.65
N LEU A 273 12.72 9.49 -2.59
CA LEU A 273 13.15 8.40 -3.48
C LEU A 273 14.34 8.80 -4.37
N ARG A 274 14.60 10.10 -4.56
CA ARG A 274 15.80 10.58 -5.26
C ARG A 274 17.09 10.26 -4.50
N GLU A 275 17.02 9.99 -3.19
CA GLU A 275 18.16 9.53 -2.40
C GLU A 275 18.65 8.16 -2.89
N ILE A 276 17.78 7.32 -3.47
CA ILE A 276 18.15 6.02 -4.05
C ILE A 276 19.19 6.21 -5.16
N GLU A 277 18.92 7.08 -6.13
CA GLU A 277 19.84 7.39 -7.24
C GLU A 277 21.13 8.06 -6.74
N LYS A 278 21.02 8.98 -5.77
CA LYS A 278 22.20 9.68 -5.21
C LYS A 278 23.15 8.74 -4.47
N THR A 279 22.60 7.72 -3.82
CA THR A 279 23.37 6.75 -3.04
C THR A 279 23.92 5.63 -3.92
N LEU A 280 23.09 5.07 -4.79
CA LEU A 280 23.38 3.82 -5.50
C LEU A 280 23.81 4.02 -6.96
N GLY A 281 23.67 5.24 -7.49
CA GLY A 281 24.01 5.58 -8.86
C GLY A 281 22.84 5.50 -9.83
N ALA A 282 23.14 5.88 -11.08
CA ALA A 282 22.16 6.06 -12.14
C ALA A 282 21.37 4.77 -12.45
N GLY A 283 20.03 4.86 -12.44
CA GLY A 283 19.11 3.78 -12.81
C GLY A 283 18.70 2.87 -11.64
N ALA A 284 19.25 3.06 -10.45
CA ALA A 284 18.90 2.28 -9.27
C ALA A 284 17.41 2.43 -8.90
N LEU A 285 16.85 3.64 -8.96
CA LEU A 285 15.43 3.86 -8.67
C LEU A 285 14.53 3.09 -9.63
N ARG A 286 14.88 3.04 -10.92
CA ARG A 286 14.13 2.26 -11.90
C ARG A 286 14.19 0.77 -11.58
N LEU A 287 15.32 0.26 -11.10
CA LEU A 287 15.45 -1.13 -10.68
C LEU A 287 14.51 -1.46 -9.51
N PHE A 288 14.56 -0.65 -8.44
CA PHE A 288 13.66 -0.82 -7.29
C PHE A 288 12.19 -0.59 -7.64
N ALA A 289 11.89 0.31 -8.59
CA ALA A 289 10.53 0.53 -9.08
C ALA A 289 9.95 -0.68 -9.83
N ASN A 290 10.78 -1.58 -10.38
CA ASN A 290 10.30 -2.78 -11.06
C ASN A 290 10.28 -4.02 -10.13
N MET A 291 10.76 -3.90 -8.91
CA MET A 291 10.69 -4.96 -7.90
C MET A 291 9.23 -5.38 -7.70
N GLY A 292 8.96 -6.68 -7.70
CA GLY A 292 7.61 -7.23 -7.58
C GLY A 292 6.95 -7.60 -8.91
N ASN A 293 7.40 -7.05 -10.04
CA ASN A 293 6.71 -7.22 -11.33
C ASN A 293 7.02 -8.57 -12.00
N SER A 294 8.22 -9.09 -11.84
CA SER A 294 8.61 -10.41 -12.36
C SER A 294 9.71 -11.05 -11.54
N LYS A 295 9.96 -12.35 -11.78
CA LYS A 295 11.07 -13.07 -11.15
C LYS A 295 12.41 -12.46 -11.55
N GLU A 296 12.55 -12.08 -12.82
CA GLU A 296 13.75 -11.49 -13.42
C GLU A 296 14.04 -10.12 -12.79
N ALA A 297 13.01 -9.28 -12.61
CA ALA A 297 13.16 -7.99 -11.93
C ALA A 297 13.68 -8.15 -10.50
N ASN A 298 13.17 -9.16 -9.77
CA ASN A 298 13.61 -9.45 -8.40
C ASN A 298 15.05 -9.98 -8.35
N LEU A 299 15.43 -10.86 -9.29
CA LEU A 299 16.81 -11.35 -9.42
C LEU A 299 17.78 -10.21 -9.78
N ALA A 300 17.35 -9.27 -10.62
CA ALA A 300 18.15 -8.10 -10.99
C ALA A 300 18.43 -7.19 -9.78
N VAL A 301 17.44 -6.97 -8.91
CA VAL A 301 17.63 -6.26 -7.62
C VAL A 301 18.67 -6.99 -6.76
N GLY A 302 18.53 -8.31 -6.59
CA GLY A 302 19.47 -9.10 -5.79
C GLY A 302 20.91 -9.06 -6.33
N ALA A 303 21.09 -9.25 -7.64
CA ALA A 303 22.39 -9.18 -8.28
C ALA A 303 23.03 -7.78 -8.17
N PHE A 304 22.22 -6.73 -8.30
CA PHE A 304 22.67 -5.35 -8.10
C PHE A 304 23.17 -5.13 -6.66
N MET A 305 22.42 -5.55 -5.65
CA MET A 305 22.81 -5.44 -4.24
C MET A 305 24.14 -6.15 -3.98
N SER A 306 24.28 -7.40 -4.43
CA SER A 306 25.52 -8.17 -4.25
C SER A 306 26.72 -7.51 -4.93
N ASN A 307 26.55 -7.00 -6.16
CA ASN A 307 27.63 -6.32 -6.87
C ASN A 307 28.01 -4.98 -6.23
N TYR A 308 27.03 -4.23 -5.69
CA TYR A 308 27.29 -2.96 -5.02
C TYR A 308 28.16 -3.15 -3.78
N ASP A 309 27.84 -4.16 -2.95
CA ASP A 309 28.56 -4.48 -1.71
C ASP A 309 29.95 -5.07 -1.93
N ILE A 310 30.23 -5.68 -3.10
CA ILE A 310 31.58 -6.16 -3.43
C ILE A 310 32.51 -5.01 -3.82
N ASN A 311 31.95 -3.94 -4.41
CA ASN A 311 32.73 -2.87 -5.03
C ASN A 311 32.86 -1.61 -4.17
N ASN A 312 32.18 -1.52 -3.03
CA ASN A 312 32.21 -0.37 -2.10
C ASN A 312 32.25 -0.84 -0.65
#